data_AF-A0A2M7ILS1-F1
#
_entry.id   AF-A0A2M7ILS1-F1
#
_cell.length_a   1.000
_cell.length_b   1.000
_cell.length_c   1.000
_cell.angle_alpha   90.00
_cell.angle_beta   90.00
_cell.angle_gamma   90.00
#
_symmetry.space_group_name_H-M   'P 1'
#
loop_
_entity.id
_entity.type
_entity.pdbx_description
1 polymer ?
#
loop_
_entity_poly.entity_id
_entity_poly.type
_entity_poly.pdbx_seq_one_letter_code
_entity_poly.pdbx_strand_id
1 'polypeptide(L)'
;MKADDYIKMIKDNGLTHTSSREFPLISASCISLGYTKLLKKAVGYSYNTTGSIGKKNQANFLINENKVGESVGKMLKRKNLNSLIQKMKGFFDKNKQLIMRAKKEKDYFKTLEVILNVYPQVFSQTGFYNSIMRYAQNDQHRAKKLGSLAFFVARDKDVAANLIYPVIEPLIKKCVNKIGKTFCFDGDLLRYTTLQELKKFIKEKKIYKNNIIGLSKRRKGYLYL
;
A
#
# COMPACT_ATOMS: atom_id res chain seq x y z
N MET A 1 -20.98 -3.61 -9.77
CA MET A 1 -21.41 -4.11 -8.44
C MET A 1 -22.32 -3.08 -7.81
N LYS A 2 -23.41 -3.53 -7.20
CA LYS A 2 -24.33 -2.69 -6.44
C LYS A 2 -23.75 -2.43 -5.05
N ALA A 3 -24.22 -1.40 -4.35
CA ALA A 3 -23.75 -1.07 -2.99
C ALA A 3 -23.89 -2.25 -2.02
N ASP A 4 -24.96 -3.03 -2.16
CA ASP A 4 -25.24 -4.20 -1.31
C ASP A 4 -24.18 -5.30 -1.45
N ASP A 5 -23.64 -5.51 -2.66
CA ASP A 5 -22.58 -6.49 -2.92
C ASP A 5 -21.31 -6.14 -2.12
N TYR A 6 -21.00 -4.84 -2.06
CA TYR A 6 -19.86 -4.34 -1.29
C TYR A 6 -20.04 -4.50 0.22
N ILE A 7 -21.23 -4.18 0.73
CA ILE A 7 -21.56 -4.34 2.17
C ILE A 7 -21.47 -5.82 2.55
N LYS A 8 -22.01 -6.71 1.70
CA LYS A 8 -21.92 -8.16 1.89
C LYS A 8 -20.47 -8.62 1.94
N MET A 9 -19.64 -8.22 0.96
CA MET A 9 -18.21 -8.56 0.96
C MET A 9 -17.48 -8.08 2.22
N ILE A 10 -17.77 -6.87 2.71
CA ILE A 10 -17.19 -6.32 3.94
C ILE A 10 -17.57 -7.18 5.14
N LYS A 11 -18.86 -7.54 5.28
CA LYS A 11 -19.38 -8.37 6.37
C LYS A 11 -18.82 -9.79 6.32
N ASP A 12 -18.88 -10.45 5.17
CA ASP A 12 -18.44 -11.84 4.97
C ASP A 12 -16.94 -12.03 5.26
N ASN A 13 -16.14 -10.98 5.05
CA ASN A 13 -14.71 -11.00 5.34
C ASN A 13 -14.36 -10.46 6.76
N GLY A 14 -15.36 -9.99 7.52
CA GLY A 14 -15.17 -9.38 8.83
C GLY A 14 -14.26 -8.15 8.77
N LEU A 15 -14.38 -7.34 7.72
CA LEU A 15 -13.55 -6.14 7.57
C LEU A 15 -14.10 -5.01 8.44
N THR A 16 -13.28 -4.51 9.36
CA THR A 16 -13.61 -3.38 10.22
C THR A 16 -12.65 -2.23 9.97
N HIS A 17 -13.08 -1.00 10.27
CA HIS A 17 -12.19 0.15 10.22
C HIS A 17 -11.03 -0.03 11.18
N THR A 18 -9.81 0.13 10.68
CA THR A 18 -8.59 -0.10 11.47
C THR A 18 -7.72 1.14 11.58
N SER A 19 -7.67 1.95 10.53
CA SER A 19 -6.83 3.14 10.51
C SER A 19 -7.25 4.09 9.42
N SER A 20 -6.97 5.37 9.64
CA SER A 20 -7.12 6.42 8.64
C SER A 20 -5.74 6.97 8.28
N ARG A 21 -5.50 7.24 7.00
CA ARG A 21 -4.25 7.83 6.50
C ARG A 21 -4.51 8.85 5.42
N GLU A 22 -3.58 9.79 5.28
CA GLU A 22 -3.57 10.73 4.16
C GLU A 22 -3.06 10.06 2.87
N PHE A 23 -3.85 9.12 2.35
CA PHE A 23 -3.58 8.45 1.09
C PHE A 23 -4.68 8.67 0.03
N PRO A 24 -4.29 8.96 -1.22
CA PRO A 24 -5.18 8.86 -2.37
C PRO A 24 -5.42 7.39 -2.77
N LEU A 25 -6.31 7.15 -3.72
CA LEU A 25 -6.69 5.78 -4.15
C LEU A 25 -5.49 4.96 -4.66
N ILE A 26 -4.54 5.59 -5.36
CA ILE A 26 -3.37 4.87 -5.88
C ILE A 26 -2.62 4.17 -4.75
N SER A 27 -2.38 4.85 -3.64
CA SER A 27 -1.65 4.29 -2.49
C SER A 27 -2.48 3.23 -1.78
N ALA A 28 -3.80 3.41 -1.66
CA ALA A 28 -4.69 2.39 -1.11
C ALA A 28 -4.69 1.10 -1.96
N SER A 29 -4.65 1.23 -3.28
CA SER A 29 -4.54 0.07 -4.19
C SER A 29 -3.17 -0.62 -4.10
N CYS A 30 -2.09 0.15 -3.92
CA CYS A 30 -0.76 -0.38 -3.68
C CYS A 30 -0.66 -1.12 -2.33
N ILE A 31 -1.28 -0.58 -1.27
CA ILE A 31 -1.38 -1.23 0.04
C ILE A 31 -2.08 -2.58 -0.10
N SER A 32 -3.24 -2.60 -0.76
CA SER A 32 -4.03 -3.82 -0.91
C SER A 32 -3.26 -4.90 -1.66
N LEU A 33 -2.61 -4.55 -2.78
CA LEU A 33 -1.74 -5.50 -3.50
C LEU A 33 -0.53 -5.95 -2.66
N GLY A 34 0.06 -5.03 -1.92
CA GLY A 34 1.19 -5.26 -1.02
C GLY A 34 0.85 -6.26 0.10
N TYR A 35 -0.25 -6.02 0.80
CA TYR A 35 -0.68 -6.76 1.99
C TYR A 35 -1.28 -8.13 1.65
N THR A 36 -1.82 -8.27 0.44
CA THR A 36 -2.44 -9.51 -0.02
C THR A 36 -1.46 -10.37 -0.83
N LYS A 37 -1.26 -10.06 -2.11
CA LYS A 37 -0.53 -10.90 -3.07
C LYS A 37 0.98 -10.89 -2.83
N LEU A 38 1.57 -9.72 -2.63
CA LEU A 38 3.02 -9.59 -2.54
C LEU A 38 3.55 -10.14 -1.21
N LEU A 39 2.86 -9.86 -0.11
CA LEU A 39 3.21 -10.43 1.19
C LEU A 39 3.13 -11.96 1.18
N LYS A 40 2.07 -12.53 0.56
CA LYS A 40 1.94 -14.00 0.41
C LYS A 40 3.15 -14.59 -0.30
N LYS A 41 3.57 -13.96 -1.39
CA LYS A 41 4.74 -14.39 -2.17
C LYS A 41 6.04 -14.27 -1.38
N ALA A 42 6.22 -13.19 -0.62
CA ALA A 42 7.47 -12.92 0.08
C ALA A 42 7.68 -13.80 1.32
N VAL A 43 6.65 -13.94 2.16
CA VAL A 43 6.76 -14.58 3.49
C VAL A 43 5.76 -15.72 3.71
N GLY A 44 4.89 -16.03 2.74
CA GLY A 44 3.91 -17.12 2.84
C GLY A 44 2.67 -16.77 3.67
N TYR A 45 2.45 -15.49 3.95
CA TYR A 45 1.35 -14.97 4.76
C TYR A 45 0.70 -13.77 4.06
N SER A 46 -0.61 -13.55 4.26
CA SER A 46 -1.30 -12.37 3.75
C SER A 46 -2.50 -11.96 4.58
N TYR A 47 -2.94 -10.72 4.38
CA TYR A 47 -4.15 -10.18 4.99
C TYR A 47 -5.45 -10.76 4.41
N ASN A 48 -5.34 -11.62 3.38
CA ASN A 48 -6.41 -12.18 2.57
C ASN A 48 -7.23 -11.13 1.81
N THR A 49 -7.97 -10.29 2.53
CA THR A 49 -8.87 -9.27 2.01
C THR A 49 -8.59 -7.95 2.75
N THR A 50 -8.47 -6.86 2.00
CA THR A 50 -8.28 -5.52 2.55
C THR A 50 -9.14 -4.54 1.77
N GLY A 51 -9.81 -3.62 2.46
CA GLY A 51 -10.59 -2.57 1.82
C GLY A 51 -10.11 -1.17 2.17
N SER A 52 -10.60 -0.19 1.44
CA SER A 52 -10.56 1.20 1.87
C SER A 52 -11.77 2.00 1.40
N ILE A 53 -12.28 2.85 2.28
CA ILE A 53 -13.27 3.89 1.94
C ILE A 53 -12.54 5.22 2.05
N GLY A 54 -12.49 5.98 0.96
CA GLY A 54 -11.74 7.22 0.95
C GLY A 54 -12.49 8.40 0.34
N LYS A 55 -12.04 9.60 0.70
CA LYS A 55 -12.51 10.89 0.21
C LYS A 55 -11.32 11.83 0.15
N LYS A 56 -11.11 12.49 -1.01
CA LYS A 56 -9.90 13.26 -1.29
C LYS A 56 -8.65 12.43 -0.96
N ASN A 57 -7.70 13.00 -0.24
CA ASN A 57 -6.49 12.30 0.17
C ASN A 57 -6.67 11.53 1.49
N GLN A 58 -7.89 11.27 1.98
CA GLN A 58 -8.09 10.49 3.20
C GLN A 58 -8.62 9.11 2.85
N ALA A 59 -7.94 8.07 3.33
CA ALA A 59 -8.33 6.67 3.17
C ALA A 59 -8.56 6.03 4.55
N ASN A 60 -9.74 5.46 4.76
CA ASN A 60 -10.10 4.65 5.91
C ASN A 60 -9.94 3.18 5.53
N PHE A 61 -8.96 2.51 6.10
CA PHE A 61 -8.65 1.11 5.77
C PHE A 61 -9.54 0.15 6.56
N LEU A 62 -10.04 -0.86 5.85
CA LEU A 62 -10.88 -1.91 6.37
C LEU A 62 -10.10 -3.23 6.39
N ILE A 63 -9.82 -3.77 7.57
CA ILE A 63 -9.00 -4.98 7.73
C ILE A 63 -9.59 -5.83 8.86
N ASN A 64 -9.57 -7.15 8.69
CA ASN A 64 -9.84 -8.09 9.77
C ASN A 64 -8.58 -8.30 10.63
N GLU A 65 -8.43 -7.50 11.70
CA GLU A 65 -7.24 -7.53 12.56
C GLU A 65 -7.02 -8.87 13.27
N ASN A 66 -8.11 -9.51 13.71
CA ASN A 66 -8.07 -10.79 14.41
C ASN A 66 -7.50 -11.88 13.50
N LYS A 67 -8.03 -12.00 12.28
CA LYS A 67 -7.56 -12.98 11.28
C LYS A 67 -6.10 -12.75 10.89
N VAL A 68 -5.68 -11.49 10.82
CA VAL A 68 -4.28 -11.11 10.59
C VAL A 68 -3.39 -11.62 11.73
N GLY A 69 -3.73 -11.30 12.99
CA GLY A 69 -2.96 -11.73 14.16
C GLY A 69 -2.84 -13.26 14.28
N GLU A 70 -3.94 -13.99 14.10
CA GLU A 70 -3.93 -15.46 14.12
C GLU A 70 -3.04 -16.07 13.04
N SER A 71 -3.14 -15.54 11.83
CA SER A 71 -2.38 -16.02 10.68
C SER A 71 -0.87 -15.75 10.82
N VAL A 72 -0.50 -14.60 11.41
CA VAL A 72 0.89 -14.32 11.80
C VAL A 72 1.35 -15.30 12.86
N GLY A 73 0.54 -15.59 13.88
CA GLY A 73 0.86 -16.60 14.90
C GLY A 73 1.15 -17.97 14.28
N LYS A 74 0.36 -18.41 13.29
CA LYS A 74 0.61 -19.66 12.54
C LYS A 74 1.92 -19.60 11.75
N MET A 75 2.23 -18.47 11.12
CA MET A 75 3.49 -18.27 10.39
C MET A 75 4.71 -18.32 11.33
N LEU A 76 4.64 -17.65 12.49
CA LEU A 76 5.73 -17.58 13.47
C LEU A 76 6.05 -18.93 14.12
N LYS A 77 5.10 -19.88 14.14
CA LYS A 77 5.35 -21.27 14.58
C LYS A 77 6.19 -22.08 13.59
N ARG A 78 6.21 -21.69 12.31
CA ARG A 78 6.80 -22.49 11.22
C ARG A 78 8.06 -21.87 10.62
N LYS A 79 8.33 -20.60 10.92
CA LYS A 79 9.38 -19.81 10.26
C LYS A 79 10.19 -19.03 11.27
N ASN A 80 11.50 -18.93 11.00
CA ASN A 80 12.39 -18.08 11.78
C ASN A 80 12.09 -16.60 11.46
N LEU A 81 11.59 -15.88 12.47
CA LEU A 81 11.22 -14.47 12.34
C LEU A 81 12.41 -13.58 11.94
N ASN A 82 13.61 -13.82 12.49
CA ASN A 82 14.80 -13.05 12.16
C ASN A 82 15.16 -13.19 10.69
N SER A 83 15.10 -14.41 10.15
CA SER A 83 15.32 -14.67 8.72
C SER A 83 14.31 -13.92 7.85
N LEU A 84 13.02 -13.92 8.24
CA LEU A 84 11.98 -13.17 7.52
C LEU A 84 12.22 -11.65 7.58
N ILE A 85 12.60 -11.10 8.74
CA ILE A 85 12.93 -9.69 8.88
C ILE A 85 14.10 -9.31 7.97
N GLN A 86 15.18 -10.08 7.98
CA GLN A 86 16.35 -9.82 7.12
C GLN A 86 15.99 -9.90 5.63
N LYS A 87 15.18 -10.89 5.23
CA LYS A 87 14.68 -11.02 3.86
C LYS A 87 13.87 -9.78 3.45
N MET A 88 12.94 -9.34 4.30
CA MET A 88 12.13 -8.16 4.03
C MET A 88 12.95 -6.88 3.97
N LYS A 89 13.98 -6.76 4.81
CA LYS A 89 14.95 -5.67 4.78
C LYS A 89 15.74 -5.64 3.46
N GLY A 90 16.26 -6.79 3.01
CA GLY A 90 16.95 -6.88 1.72
C GLY A 90 16.06 -6.48 0.54
N PHE A 91 14.79 -6.89 0.55
CA PHE A 91 13.84 -6.42 -0.45
C PHE A 91 13.59 -4.91 -0.38
N PHE A 92 13.47 -4.36 0.83
CA PHE A 92 13.29 -2.92 1.01
C PHE A 92 14.47 -2.12 0.50
N ASP A 93 15.70 -2.51 0.86
CA ASP A 93 16.91 -1.79 0.46
C ASP A 93 17.05 -1.76 -1.07
N LYS A 94 16.78 -2.89 -1.74
CA LYS A 94 16.73 -2.95 -3.21
C LYS A 94 15.69 -1.98 -3.79
N ASN A 95 14.47 -1.97 -3.25
CA ASN A 95 13.39 -1.11 -3.68
C ASN A 95 13.68 0.38 -3.41
N LYS A 96 14.25 0.71 -2.25
CA LYS A 96 14.70 2.04 -1.88
C LYS A 96 15.75 2.56 -2.86
N GLN A 97 16.73 1.74 -3.24
CA GLN A 97 17.74 2.12 -4.22
C GLN A 97 17.10 2.45 -5.58
N LEU A 98 16.12 1.66 -6.05
CA LEU A 98 15.40 1.93 -7.29
C LEU A 98 14.64 3.26 -7.23
N ILE A 99 13.95 3.56 -6.11
CA ILE A 99 13.27 4.85 -5.89
C ILE A 99 14.27 6.01 -5.91
N MET A 100 15.40 5.87 -5.22
CA MET A 100 16.43 6.92 -5.16
C MET A 100 17.07 7.19 -6.53
N ARG A 101 17.23 6.17 -7.37
CA ARG A 101 17.65 6.33 -8.77
C ARG A 101 16.55 7.02 -9.60
N ALA A 102 15.30 6.57 -9.50
CA ALA A 102 14.17 7.15 -10.22
C ALA A 102 13.92 8.63 -9.87
N LYS A 103 14.24 9.05 -8.64
CA LYS A 103 14.18 10.46 -8.23
C LYS A 103 15.10 11.37 -9.05
N LYS A 104 16.20 10.84 -9.58
CA LYS A 104 17.17 11.57 -10.42
C LYS A 104 16.80 11.56 -11.90
N GLU A 105 15.86 10.71 -12.32
CA GLU A 105 15.38 10.64 -13.69
C GLU A 105 14.60 11.92 -14.06
N LYS A 106 14.86 12.43 -15.27
CA LYS A 106 14.20 13.63 -15.81
C LYS A 106 12.85 13.29 -16.44
N ASP A 107 12.74 12.12 -17.06
CA ASP A 107 11.51 11.62 -17.68
C ASP A 107 10.49 11.16 -16.63
N TYR A 108 9.43 11.95 -16.47
CA TYR A 108 8.40 11.71 -15.48
C TYR A 108 7.57 10.44 -15.74
N PHE A 109 7.49 9.94 -16.98
CA PHE A 109 6.86 8.65 -17.29
C PHE A 109 7.74 7.49 -16.81
N LYS A 110 9.03 7.53 -17.13
CA LYS A 110 10.00 6.50 -16.66
C LYS A 110 10.10 6.49 -15.14
N THR A 111 10.17 7.67 -14.51
CA THR A 111 10.12 7.77 -13.05
C THR A 111 8.87 7.10 -12.51
N LEU A 112 7.69 7.41 -13.06
CA LEU A 112 6.44 6.87 -12.53
C LEU A 112 6.33 5.36 -12.78
N GLU A 113 6.77 4.84 -13.92
CA GLU A 113 6.82 3.41 -14.20
C GLU A 113 7.62 2.64 -13.14
N VAL A 114 8.83 3.11 -12.81
CA VAL A 114 9.66 2.50 -11.76
C VAL A 114 8.94 2.58 -10.41
N ILE A 115 8.42 3.75 -10.05
CA ILE A 115 7.74 3.94 -8.76
C ILE A 115 6.51 3.04 -8.65
N LEU A 116 5.67 2.91 -9.67
CA LEU A 116 4.48 2.05 -9.63
C LEU A 116 4.80 0.55 -9.57
N ASN A 117 6.00 0.15 -10.00
CA ASN A 117 6.46 -1.23 -9.83
C ASN A 117 6.96 -1.50 -8.40
N VAL A 118 7.63 -0.52 -7.80
CA VAL A 118 8.27 -0.65 -6.50
C VAL A 118 7.31 -0.36 -5.33
N TYR A 119 6.40 0.60 -5.50
CA TYR A 119 5.57 1.10 -4.41
C TYR A 119 4.76 0.02 -3.65
N PRO A 120 4.03 -0.91 -4.31
CA PRO A 120 3.34 -1.97 -3.59
C PRO A 120 4.30 -2.95 -2.88
N GLN A 121 5.55 -3.08 -3.34
CA GLN A 121 6.57 -3.89 -2.65
C GLN A 121 6.98 -3.25 -1.33
N VAL A 122 7.17 -1.93 -1.30
CA VAL A 122 7.44 -1.18 -0.06
C VAL A 122 6.29 -1.39 0.93
N PHE A 123 5.04 -1.29 0.47
CA PHE A 123 3.90 -1.56 1.35
C PHE A 123 3.82 -3.02 1.83
N SER A 124 4.29 -4.00 1.05
CA SER A 124 4.34 -5.38 1.54
C SER A 124 5.19 -5.51 2.80
N GLN A 125 6.31 -4.78 2.90
CA GLN A 125 7.12 -4.71 4.11
C GLN A 125 6.40 -4.01 5.27
N THR A 126 5.75 -2.87 5.01
CA THR A 126 4.94 -2.21 6.04
C THR A 126 3.83 -3.15 6.55
N GLY A 127 3.19 -3.90 5.66
CA GLY A 127 2.18 -4.91 6.01
C GLY A 127 2.76 -6.05 6.85
N PHE A 128 3.96 -6.53 6.51
CA PHE A 128 4.67 -7.51 7.33
C PHE A 128 4.89 -7.01 8.76
N TYR A 129 5.47 -5.82 8.93
CA TYR A 129 5.74 -5.25 10.26
C TYR A 129 4.46 -4.96 11.04
N ASN A 130 3.45 -4.36 10.40
CA ASN A 130 2.15 -4.13 11.03
C ASN A 130 1.51 -5.43 11.50
N SER A 131 1.66 -6.52 10.75
CA SER A 131 1.10 -7.83 11.12
C SER A 131 1.77 -8.41 12.38
N ILE A 132 3.08 -8.23 12.54
CA ILE A 132 3.81 -8.63 13.76
C ILE A 132 3.36 -7.80 14.96
N MET A 133 3.25 -6.47 14.79
CA MET A 133 2.78 -5.58 15.85
C MET A 133 1.36 -5.93 16.31
N ARG A 134 0.45 -6.23 15.37
CA ARG A 134 -0.92 -6.67 15.68
C ARG A 134 -0.96 -8.00 16.42
N TYR A 135 -0.09 -8.94 16.06
CA TYR A 135 0.04 -10.20 16.79
C TYR A 135 0.44 -9.99 18.26
N ALA A 136 1.22 -8.94 18.55
CA ALA A 136 1.68 -8.60 19.89
C ALA A 136 0.68 -7.76 20.71
N GLN A 137 -0.17 -6.97 20.04
CA GLN A 137 -0.93 -5.88 20.65
C GLN A 137 -1.89 -6.32 21.77
N ASN A 138 -2.46 -7.53 21.67
CA ASN A 138 -3.53 -7.99 22.57
C ASN A 138 -3.10 -9.09 23.55
N ASP A 139 -1.80 -9.38 23.66
CA ASP A 139 -1.32 -10.50 24.48
C ASP A 139 0.10 -10.23 24.99
N GLN A 140 0.22 -10.02 26.30
CA GLN A 140 1.51 -9.74 26.95
C GLN A 140 2.50 -10.90 26.82
N HIS A 141 2.05 -12.16 26.76
CA HIS A 141 2.95 -13.29 26.54
C HIS A 141 3.51 -13.27 25.11
N ARG A 142 2.68 -12.91 24.11
CA ARG A 142 3.16 -12.74 22.72
C ARG A 142 4.12 -11.58 22.59
N ALA A 143 3.84 -10.45 23.25
CA ALA A 143 4.74 -9.30 23.28
C ALA A 143 6.09 -9.66 23.92
N LYS A 144 6.08 -10.34 25.08
CA LYS A 144 7.30 -10.84 25.73
C LYS A 144 8.08 -11.80 24.83
N LYS A 145 7.39 -12.70 24.10
CA LYS A 145 8.01 -13.65 23.16
C LYS A 145 8.71 -12.97 21.98
N LEU A 146 8.23 -11.79 21.55
CA LEU A 146 8.92 -11.01 20.53
C LEU A 146 10.15 -10.29 21.09
N GLY A 147 10.16 -9.93 22.38
CA GLY A 147 11.30 -9.32 23.05
C GLY A 147 11.85 -8.10 22.29
N SER A 148 13.17 -8.05 22.11
CA SER A 148 13.86 -6.96 21.39
C SER A 148 13.49 -6.87 19.90
N LEU A 149 12.89 -7.91 19.30
CA LEU A 149 12.45 -7.87 17.91
C LEU A 149 11.31 -6.89 17.67
N ALA A 150 10.45 -6.67 18.67
CA ALA A 150 9.38 -5.67 18.57
C ALA A 150 9.97 -4.26 18.33
N PHE A 151 11.08 -3.93 18.99
CA PHE A 151 11.79 -2.67 18.80
C PHE A 151 12.36 -2.54 17.38
N PHE A 152 13.03 -3.59 16.86
CA PHE A 152 13.56 -3.58 15.50
C PHE A 152 12.45 -3.45 14.45
N VAL A 153 11.32 -4.14 14.65
CA VAL A 153 10.14 -4.05 13.77
C VAL A 153 9.55 -2.64 13.79
N ALA A 154 9.43 -2.02 14.96
CA ALA A 154 8.94 -0.65 15.08
C ALA A 154 9.86 0.35 14.35
N ARG A 155 11.17 0.27 14.58
CA ARG A 155 12.16 1.11 13.90
C ARG A 155 12.13 0.94 12.39
N ASP A 156 12.12 -0.29 11.89
CA ASP A 156 12.11 -0.56 10.45
C ASP A 156 10.79 -0.13 9.79
N LYS A 157 9.67 -0.19 10.52
CA LYS A 157 8.39 0.39 10.08
C LYS A 157 8.49 1.90 9.88
N ASP A 158 9.16 2.61 10.80
CA ASP A 158 9.35 4.07 10.69
C ASP A 158 10.27 4.43 9.52
N VAL A 159 11.31 3.62 9.27
CA VAL A 159 12.16 3.76 8.07
C VAL A 159 11.34 3.63 6.78
N ALA A 160 10.41 2.66 6.71
CA ALA A 160 9.53 2.51 5.56
C ALA A 160 8.57 3.71 5.42
N ALA A 161 7.99 4.20 6.53
CA ALA A 161 7.14 5.39 6.52
C ALA A 161 7.91 6.64 6.02
N ASN A 162 9.16 6.81 6.44
CA ASN A 162 10.07 7.87 6.00
C ASN A 162 10.51 7.73 4.53
N LEU A 163 10.27 6.60 3.88
CA LEU A 163 10.39 6.49 2.42
C LEU A 163 9.06 6.83 1.73
N ILE A 164 7.93 6.39 2.29
CA ILE A 164 6.61 6.57 1.67
C ILE A 164 6.20 8.04 1.65
N TYR A 165 6.07 8.68 2.82
CA TYR A 165 5.43 9.99 2.93
C TYR A 165 6.28 11.14 2.40
N PRO A 166 7.58 11.27 2.74
CA PRO A 166 8.36 12.42 2.27
C PRO A 166 9.04 12.17 0.92
N VAL A 167 9.07 10.93 0.39
CA VAL A 167 9.77 10.62 -0.87
C VAL A 167 8.81 10.12 -1.95
N ILE A 168 8.15 8.98 -1.75
CA ILE A 168 7.35 8.35 -2.82
C ILE A 168 6.10 9.18 -3.16
N GLU A 169 5.30 9.56 -2.17
CA GLU A 169 4.04 10.31 -2.41
C GLU A 169 4.28 11.66 -3.12
N PRO A 170 5.24 12.51 -2.68
CA PRO A 170 5.60 13.74 -3.39
C PRO A 170 6.12 13.48 -4.80
N LEU A 171 6.89 12.41 -5.01
CA LEU A 171 7.42 12.07 -6.33
C LEU A 171 6.30 11.67 -7.30
N ILE A 172 5.34 10.85 -6.84
CA ILE A 172 4.13 10.52 -7.62
C ILE A 172 3.39 11.80 -7.97
N LYS A 173 3.09 12.64 -6.96
CA LYS A 173 2.37 13.92 -7.15
C LYS A 173 3.07 14.82 -8.17
N LYS A 174 4.40 14.95 -8.08
CA LYS A 174 5.22 15.72 -9.03
C LYS A 174 5.09 15.16 -10.45
N CYS A 175 5.23 13.84 -10.63
CA CYS A 175 5.14 13.20 -11.94
C CYS A 175 3.76 13.36 -12.57
N VAL A 176 2.68 13.08 -11.81
CA VAL A 176 1.33 13.19 -12.35
C VAL A 176 0.94 14.63 -12.68
N ASN A 177 1.42 15.61 -11.93
CA ASN A 177 1.19 17.02 -12.25
C ASN A 177 1.92 17.44 -13.53
N LYS A 178 3.12 16.92 -13.80
CA LYS A 178 3.80 17.13 -15.08
C LYS A 178 3.02 16.51 -16.24
N ILE A 179 2.52 15.29 -16.06
CA ILE A 179 1.64 14.62 -17.03
C ILE A 179 0.39 15.48 -17.29
N GLY A 180 -0.30 15.90 -16.22
CA GLY A 180 -1.51 16.73 -16.34
C GLY A 180 -1.28 17.99 -17.16
N LYS A 181 -0.14 18.67 -16.96
CA LYS A 181 0.26 19.81 -17.79
C LYS A 181 0.43 19.43 -19.26
N THR A 182 1.07 18.31 -19.57
CA THR A 182 1.28 17.83 -20.95
C THR A 182 -0.04 17.50 -21.68
N PHE A 183 -1.07 17.06 -20.96
CA PHE A 183 -2.38 16.72 -21.53
C PHE A 183 -3.49 17.73 -21.16
N CYS A 184 -3.12 18.91 -20.67
CA CYS A 184 -4.04 20.01 -20.32
C CYS A 184 -5.18 19.64 -19.34
N PHE A 185 -4.87 18.97 -18.22
CA PHE A 185 -5.84 18.68 -17.15
C PHE A 185 -5.20 18.72 -15.74
N ASP A 186 -6.02 18.70 -14.68
CA ASP A 186 -5.54 18.58 -13.28
C ASP A 186 -4.87 17.21 -13.06
N GLY A 187 -3.53 17.19 -13.13
CA GLY A 187 -2.74 15.98 -12.98
C GLY A 187 -2.90 15.26 -11.65
N ASP A 188 -3.27 15.96 -10.55
CA ASP A 188 -3.47 15.33 -9.23
C ASP A 188 -4.65 14.35 -9.26
N LEU A 189 -5.56 14.48 -10.23
CA LEU A 189 -6.63 13.50 -10.50
C LEU A 189 -6.09 12.10 -10.78
N LEU A 190 -4.89 11.96 -11.37
CA LEU A 190 -4.29 10.64 -11.61
C LEU A 190 -3.96 9.89 -10.31
N ARG A 191 -3.85 10.55 -9.15
CA ARG A 191 -3.69 9.85 -7.87
C ARG A 191 -4.97 9.12 -7.43
N TYR A 192 -6.10 9.39 -8.09
CA TYR A 192 -7.39 8.72 -7.87
C TYR A 192 -7.64 7.56 -8.84
N THR A 193 -6.58 7.09 -9.51
CA THR A 193 -6.54 5.82 -10.23
C THR A 193 -6.18 4.69 -9.26
N THR A 194 -6.57 3.47 -9.60
CA THR A 194 -5.93 2.27 -9.06
C THR A 194 -4.56 2.07 -9.71
N LEU A 195 -3.71 1.26 -9.09
CA LEU A 195 -2.39 0.92 -9.62
C LEU A 195 -2.41 0.41 -11.06
N GLN A 196 -3.37 -0.45 -11.40
CA GLN A 196 -3.46 -1.04 -12.73
C GLN A 196 -3.91 -0.01 -13.77
N GLU A 197 -4.86 0.85 -13.42
CA GLU A 197 -5.30 1.94 -14.30
C GLU A 197 -4.15 2.91 -14.58
N LEU A 198 -3.36 3.29 -13.56
CA LEU A 198 -2.24 4.19 -13.77
C LEU A 198 -1.13 3.54 -14.59
N LYS A 199 -0.80 2.27 -14.35
CA LYS A 199 0.17 1.53 -15.17
C LYS A 199 -0.27 1.46 -16.63
N LYS A 200 -1.54 1.17 -16.87
CA LYS A 200 -2.13 1.17 -18.22
C LYS A 200 -1.99 2.54 -18.88
N PHE A 201 -2.37 3.60 -18.16
CA PHE A 201 -2.20 4.97 -18.64
C PHE A 201 -0.74 5.30 -18.99
N ILE A 202 0.22 4.92 -18.14
CA ILE A 202 1.65 5.21 -18.38
C ILE A 202 2.18 4.47 -19.62
N LYS A 203 1.72 3.24 -19.85
CA LYS A 203 2.08 2.47 -21.05
C LYS A 203 1.45 3.06 -22.31
N GLU A 204 0.17 3.42 -22.26
CA GLU A 204 -0.59 3.85 -23.44
C GLU A 204 -0.41 5.34 -23.75
N LYS A 205 -0.04 6.15 -22.76
CA LYS A 205 0.07 7.61 -22.84
C LYS A 205 -1.20 8.28 -23.38
N LYS A 206 -2.37 7.71 -23.07
CA LYS A 206 -3.69 8.18 -23.52
C LYS A 206 -4.63 8.34 -22.34
N ILE A 207 -5.27 9.50 -22.24
CA ILE A 207 -6.36 9.77 -21.28
C ILE A 207 -7.55 10.37 -22.02
N TYR A 208 -8.74 9.84 -21.76
CA TYR A 208 -9.97 10.33 -22.34
C TYR A 208 -10.70 11.22 -21.33
N LYS A 209 -11.54 12.15 -21.83
CA LYS A 209 -12.35 13.06 -21.01
C LYS A 209 -13.20 12.31 -19.97
N ASN A 210 -13.76 11.16 -20.35
CA ASN A 210 -14.55 10.33 -19.45
C ASN A 210 -13.72 9.75 -18.28
N ASN A 211 -12.43 9.46 -18.50
CA ASN A 211 -11.54 9.06 -17.40
C ASN A 211 -11.38 10.21 -16.40
N ILE A 212 -11.14 11.43 -16.89
CA ILE A 212 -10.95 12.62 -16.04
C ILE A 212 -12.21 12.88 -15.19
N ILE A 213 -13.40 12.81 -15.79
CA ILE A 213 -14.68 12.93 -15.06
C ILE A 213 -14.81 11.85 -13.99
N GLY A 214 -14.49 10.60 -14.34
CA GLY A 214 -14.50 9.48 -13.39
C GLY A 214 -13.54 9.69 -12.21
N LEU A 215 -12.33 10.17 -12.47
CA LEU A 215 -11.32 10.48 -11.44
C LEU A 215 -11.77 11.63 -10.53
N SER A 216 -12.40 12.66 -11.09
CA SER A 216 -13.00 13.75 -10.31
C SER A 216 -14.11 13.27 -9.38
N LYS A 217 -14.96 12.33 -9.85
CA LYS A 217 -15.96 11.67 -9.00
C LYS A 217 -15.31 10.86 -7.87
N ARG A 218 -14.30 10.04 -8.18
CA ARG A 218 -13.56 9.26 -7.16
C ARG A 218 -12.87 10.13 -6.11
N ARG A 219 -12.39 11.31 -6.49
CA ARG A 219 -11.85 12.30 -5.55
C ARG A 219 -12.87 12.75 -4.50
N LYS A 220 -14.16 12.76 -4.82
CA LYS A 220 -15.24 13.08 -3.86
C LYS A 220 -15.58 11.91 -2.94
N GLY A 221 -15.30 10.68 -3.37
CA GLY A 221 -15.52 9.48 -2.59
C GLY A 221 -15.23 8.21 -3.40
N TYR A 222 -14.64 7.20 -2.76
CA TYR A 222 -14.44 5.88 -3.35
C TYR A 222 -14.56 4.78 -2.29
N LEU A 223 -14.92 3.59 -2.76
CA LEU A 223 -14.75 2.33 -2.05
C LEU A 223 -13.86 1.43 -2.93
N TYR A 224 -12.86 0.84 -2.31
CA TYR A 224 -11.92 -0.09 -2.93
C TYR A 224 -11.86 -1.35 -2.08
N LEU A 225 -12.01 -2.53 -2.70
CA LEU A 225 -11.93 -3.86 -2.09
C LEU A 225 -10.97 -4.74 -2.89
#